data_AF-A0A496PD07-F1
#
_entry.id   AF-A0A496PD07-F1
#
_cell.length_a   1.000
_cell.length_b   1.000
_cell.length_c   1.000
_cell.angle_alpha   90.00
_cell.angle_beta   90.00
_cell.angle_gamma   90.00
#
_symmetry.space_group_name_H-M   'P 1'
#
loop_
_entity.id
_entity.type
_entity.pdbx_description
1 polymer ?
#
loop_
_entity_poly.entity_id
_entity_poly.type
_entity_poly.pdbx_seq_one_letter_code
_entity_poly.pdbx_strand_id
1 'polypeptide(L)'
;MKDDLIISIIQKEWPLFTKTQNVGQRSACQDQMANFIISRHAYWSMYSSPVLQSYLHDLEVAHMKGQNLITFKYGYMMAYTHPDEFLNIQDKLPPISTVKHSLVTAIMTLYMKWELDIQREIPGFDTKHRPIEAINNSQTHTSVETYMTGELQSYSEVTLENILAHFLQCSKNGINPVKEYLNALHS
;
A
#
# COMPACT_ATOMS: atom_id res chain seq x y z
N MET A 1 20.65 -1.69 9.28
CA MET A 1 19.77 -2.81 9.73
C MET A 1 18.40 -2.62 9.07
N LYS A 2 17.48 -3.59 9.15
CA LYS A 2 16.14 -3.49 8.52
C LYS A 2 15.36 -2.26 9.02
N ASP A 3 15.42 -1.99 10.33
CA ASP A 3 14.73 -0.85 10.94
C ASP A 3 15.24 0.50 10.44
N ASP A 4 16.54 0.64 10.16
CA ASP A 4 17.10 1.87 9.60
C ASP A 4 16.51 2.17 8.20
N LEU A 5 16.25 1.13 7.39
CA LEU A 5 15.59 1.28 6.10
C LEU A 5 14.13 1.72 6.27
N ILE A 6 13.41 1.11 7.22
CA ILE A 6 12.02 1.48 7.54
C ILE A 6 11.95 2.95 7.97
N ILE A 7 12.83 3.38 8.87
CA ILE A 7 12.91 4.76 9.33
C ILE A 7 13.19 5.71 8.15
N SER A 8 14.14 5.36 7.29
CA SER A 8 14.50 6.16 6.11
C SER A 8 13.32 6.30 5.13
N ILE A 9 12.57 5.22 4.93
CA ILE A 9 11.35 5.24 4.11
C ILE A 9 10.31 6.17 4.74
N ILE A 10 9.98 5.99 6.02
CA ILE A 10 8.97 6.80 6.73
C ILE A 10 9.31 8.29 6.67
N GLN A 11 10.58 8.64 6.86
CA GLN A 11 11.04 10.03 6.78
C GLN A 11 10.84 10.66 5.39
N LYS A 12 10.99 9.88 4.32
CA LYS A 12 10.75 10.33 2.94
C LYS A 12 9.26 10.34 2.59
N GLU A 13 8.47 9.42 3.13
CA GLU A 13 7.03 9.35 2.88
C GLU A 13 6.24 10.45 3.58
N TRP A 14 6.63 10.84 4.80
CA TRP A 14 5.93 11.86 5.58
C TRP A 14 5.69 13.20 4.83
N PRO A 15 6.70 13.84 4.20
CA PRO A 15 6.47 15.06 3.43
C PRO A 15 5.62 14.83 2.18
N LEU A 16 5.63 13.63 1.60
CA LEU A 16 4.76 13.28 0.47
C LEU A 16 3.30 13.13 0.92
N PHE A 17 3.09 12.51 2.08
CA PHE A 17 1.79 12.26 2.66
C PHE A 17 1.11 13.58 3.04
N THR A 18 1.83 14.46 3.73
CA THR A 18 1.33 15.78 4.17
C THR A 18 1.04 16.76 3.03
N LYS A 19 1.69 16.59 1.87
CA LYS A 19 1.45 17.40 0.66
C LYS A 19 0.36 16.85 -0.25
N THR A 20 -0.10 15.62 -0.04
CA THR A 20 -1.13 15.02 -0.89
C THR A 20 -2.48 15.69 -0.62
N GLN A 21 -3.14 16.16 -1.67
CA GLN A 21 -4.50 16.68 -1.57
C GLN A 21 -5.46 15.53 -1.84
N ASN A 22 -6.28 15.16 -0.85
CA ASN A 22 -7.45 14.33 -1.13
C ASN A 22 -8.50 15.16 -1.87
N VAL A 23 -9.41 14.51 -2.58
CA VAL A 23 -10.57 15.16 -3.20
C VAL A 23 -11.33 15.91 -2.10
N GLY A 24 -11.10 17.22 -2.04
CA GLY A 24 -11.94 18.13 -1.28
C GLY A 24 -11.39 18.75 -0.01
N GLN A 25 -10.29 18.31 0.65
CA GLN A 25 -9.50 19.04 1.71
C GLN A 25 -8.34 18.18 2.30
N ARG A 26 -7.42 18.82 3.04
CA ARG A 26 -6.40 18.18 3.89
C ARG A 26 -7.07 17.26 4.90
N SER A 27 -6.66 15.99 4.99
CA SER A 27 -7.22 15.03 5.96
C SER A 27 -6.70 15.32 7.37
N ALA A 28 -7.55 15.20 8.39
CA ALA A 28 -7.13 15.30 9.80
C ALA A 28 -6.04 14.27 10.18
N CYS A 29 -5.87 13.19 9.41
CA CYS A 29 -4.78 12.24 9.58
C CYS A 29 -3.40 12.82 9.19
N GLN A 30 -3.35 13.90 8.40
CA GLN A 30 -2.09 14.56 7.98
C GLN A 30 -1.46 15.40 9.09
N ASP A 31 -2.16 15.57 10.22
CA ASP A 31 -1.63 16.25 11.41
C ASP A 31 -1.24 15.25 12.52
N GLN A 32 -1.42 13.94 12.27
CA GLN A 32 -1.17 12.86 13.24
C GLN A 32 0.11 12.07 12.88
N MET A 33 1.26 12.72 13.00
CA MET A 33 2.55 12.13 12.66
C MET A 33 2.83 10.82 13.41
N ALA A 34 2.45 10.72 14.69
CA ALA A 34 2.63 9.51 15.48
C ALA A 34 1.87 8.30 14.88
N ASN A 35 0.60 8.50 14.50
CA ASN A 35 -0.21 7.45 13.90
C ASN A 35 0.30 7.05 12.52
N PHE A 36 0.79 8.00 11.73
CA PHE A 36 1.45 7.72 10.46
C PHE A 36 2.70 6.84 10.66
N ILE A 37 3.57 7.20 11.62
CA ILE A 37 4.79 6.44 11.91
C ILE A 37 4.46 5.01 12.33
N ILE A 38 3.54 4.81 13.28
CA ILE A 38 3.15 3.47 13.75
C ILE A 38 2.61 2.63 12.59
N SER A 39 1.68 3.21 11.81
CA SER A 39 1.07 2.50 10.69
C SER A 39 2.07 2.11 9.60
N ARG A 40 2.94 3.05 9.20
CA ARG A 40 3.96 2.77 8.17
C ARG A 40 5.06 1.86 8.69
N HIS A 41 5.43 1.95 9.97
CA HIS A 41 6.38 1.02 10.56
C HIS A 41 5.83 -0.40 10.50
N ALA A 42 4.61 -0.63 11.01
CA ALA A 42 3.96 -1.94 10.95
C ALA A 42 3.88 -2.46 9.50
N TYR A 43 3.46 -1.61 8.56
CA TYR A 43 3.36 -1.95 7.14
C TYR A 43 4.72 -2.39 6.58
N TRP A 44 5.78 -1.60 6.78
CA TRP A 44 7.10 -1.92 6.24
C TRP A 44 7.80 -3.08 6.96
N SER A 45 7.44 -3.36 8.21
CA SER A 45 7.94 -4.52 8.94
C SER A 45 7.56 -5.86 8.30
N MET A 46 6.48 -5.93 7.50
CA MET A 46 6.07 -7.17 6.83
C MET A 46 7.02 -7.60 5.70
N TYR A 47 7.83 -6.66 5.18
CA TYR A 47 8.66 -6.87 3.99
C TYR A 47 10.12 -7.19 4.33
N SER A 48 10.82 -7.83 3.40
CA SER A 48 12.26 -8.11 3.52
C SER A 48 13.11 -6.89 3.13
N SER A 49 14.37 -6.85 3.58
CA SER A 49 15.30 -5.75 3.25
C SER A 49 15.43 -5.45 1.74
N PRO A 50 15.46 -6.45 0.83
CA PRO A 50 15.46 -6.17 -0.62
C PRO A 50 14.25 -5.36 -1.10
N VAL A 51 13.05 -5.65 -0.58
CA VAL A 51 11.84 -4.87 -0.88
C VAL A 51 12.00 -3.44 -0.38
N LEU A 52 12.47 -3.26 0.85
CA LEU A 52 12.65 -1.94 1.45
C LEU A 52 13.69 -1.10 0.68
N GLN A 53 14.80 -1.71 0.27
CA GLN A 53 15.81 -1.03 -0.55
C GLN A 53 15.26 -0.62 -1.92
N SER A 54 14.51 -1.52 -2.57
CA SER A 54 13.87 -1.24 -3.86
C SER A 54 12.86 -0.10 -3.76
N TYR A 55 12.00 -0.12 -2.72
CA TYR A 55 11.03 0.96 -2.52
C TYR A 55 11.70 2.30 -2.13
N LEU A 56 12.78 2.26 -1.35
CA LEU A 56 13.54 3.47 -1.04
C LEU A 56 14.10 4.11 -2.32
N HIS A 57 14.56 3.28 -3.26
CA HIS A 57 14.97 3.73 -4.58
C HIS A 57 13.80 4.33 -5.38
N ASP A 58 12.60 3.75 -5.33
CA ASP A 58 11.41 4.31 -5.97
C ASP A 58 11.11 5.73 -5.46
N LEU A 59 11.20 5.94 -4.13
CA LEU A 59 11.01 7.26 -3.52
C LEU A 59 12.06 8.28 -4.00
N GLU A 60 13.31 7.86 -4.15
CA GLU A 60 14.40 8.72 -4.64
C GLU A 60 14.22 9.09 -6.10
N VAL A 61 13.87 8.12 -6.95
CA VAL A 61 13.56 8.36 -8.37
C VAL A 61 12.36 9.27 -8.53
N ALA A 62 11.29 9.05 -7.76
CA ALA A 62 10.11 9.91 -7.77
C ALA A 62 10.48 11.34 -7.34
N HIS A 63 11.28 11.49 -6.29
CA HIS A 63 11.75 12.79 -5.83
C HIS A 63 12.54 13.54 -6.91
N MET A 64 13.48 12.87 -7.59
CA MET A 64 14.25 13.47 -8.69
C MET A 64 13.37 13.92 -9.85
N LYS A 65 12.22 13.27 -10.06
CA LYS A 65 11.24 13.61 -11.11
C LYS A 65 10.18 14.62 -10.64
N GLY A 66 10.24 15.09 -9.39
CA GLY A 66 9.20 15.95 -8.81
C GLY A 66 7.85 15.24 -8.64
N GLN A 67 7.85 13.91 -8.57
CA GLN A 67 6.66 13.06 -8.46
C GLN A 67 6.36 12.70 -7.00
N ASN A 68 5.09 12.39 -6.72
CA ASN A 68 4.63 11.97 -5.40
C ASN A 68 3.92 10.61 -5.52
N LEU A 69 4.58 9.54 -5.06
CA LEU A 69 4.03 8.18 -5.13
C LEU A 69 2.74 8.01 -4.32
N ILE A 70 2.60 8.74 -3.20
CA ILE A 70 1.39 8.72 -2.39
C ILE A 70 0.22 9.37 -3.14
N THR A 71 0.48 10.43 -3.91
CA THR A 71 -0.55 11.01 -4.80
C THR A 71 -0.93 10.00 -5.89
N PHE A 72 0.03 9.29 -6.49
CA PHE A 72 -0.27 8.27 -7.49
C PHE A 72 -1.11 7.13 -6.93
N LYS A 73 -0.77 6.62 -5.73
CA LYS A 73 -1.57 5.63 -5.02
C LYS A 73 -3.05 6.03 -4.96
N TYR A 74 -3.35 7.22 -4.42
CA TYR A 74 -4.74 7.65 -4.29
C TYR A 74 -5.39 7.87 -5.66
N GLY A 75 -4.63 8.38 -6.64
CA GLY A 75 -5.10 8.47 -8.02
C GLY A 75 -5.53 7.12 -8.59
N TYR A 76 -4.73 6.06 -8.42
CA TYR A 76 -5.12 4.72 -8.89
C TYR A 76 -6.31 4.13 -8.12
N MET A 77 -6.43 4.42 -6.81
CA MET A 77 -7.61 4.01 -6.03
C MET A 77 -8.91 4.63 -6.54
N MET A 78 -8.85 5.81 -7.19
CA MET A 78 -10.03 6.46 -7.76
C MET A 78 -10.65 5.64 -8.90
N ALA A 79 -9.89 4.79 -9.60
CA ALA A 79 -10.46 3.91 -10.63
C ALA A 79 -11.57 2.97 -10.07
N TYR A 80 -11.50 2.65 -8.78
CA TYR A 80 -12.46 1.76 -8.11
C TYR A 80 -13.44 2.48 -7.19
N THR A 81 -13.13 3.70 -6.78
CA THR A 81 -13.93 4.46 -5.82
C THR A 81 -14.69 5.63 -6.45
N HIS A 82 -14.10 6.28 -7.44
CA HIS A 82 -14.62 7.47 -8.12
C HIS A 82 -14.27 7.41 -9.63
N PRO A 83 -14.80 6.43 -10.38
CA PRO A 83 -14.38 6.15 -11.75
C PRO A 83 -14.57 7.35 -12.69
N ASP A 84 -15.64 8.13 -12.52
CA ASP A 84 -15.88 9.34 -13.33
C ASP A 84 -14.82 10.43 -13.07
N GLU A 85 -14.41 10.61 -11.81
CA GLU A 85 -13.34 11.55 -11.46
C GLU A 85 -11.97 11.05 -11.90
N PHE A 86 -11.75 9.73 -11.85
CA PHE A 86 -10.52 9.10 -12.31
C PHE A 86 -10.23 9.40 -13.79
N LEU A 87 -11.24 9.39 -14.65
CA LEU A 87 -11.10 9.73 -16.07
C LEU A 87 -10.51 11.15 -16.28
N ASN A 88 -10.74 12.07 -15.36
CA ASN A 88 -10.22 13.44 -15.43
C ASN A 88 -8.75 13.57 -14.97
N ILE A 89 -8.23 12.56 -14.26
CA ILE A 89 -6.85 12.58 -13.73
C ILE A 89 -5.95 11.48 -14.31
N GLN A 90 -6.50 10.50 -15.04
CA GLN A 90 -5.74 9.35 -15.55
C GLN A 90 -4.51 9.76 -16.36
N ASP A 91 -4.60 10.82 -17.17
CA ASP A 91 -3.49 11.31 -18.00
C ASP A 91 -2.35 11.95 -17.18
N LYS A 92 -2.60 12.23 -15.89
CA LYS A 92 -1.60 12.75 -14.94
C LYS A 92 -0.92 11.64 -14.14
N LEU A 93 -1.43 10.41 -14.23
CA LEU A 93 -0.87 9.24 -13.56
C LEU A 93 0.06 8.51 -14.52
N PRO A 94 1.17 7.92 -14.02
CA PRO A 94 1.95 7.00 -14.83
C PRO A 94 1.06 5.85 -15.36
N PRO A 95 1.18 5.47 -16.64
CA PRO A 95 0.41 4.35 -17.16
C PRO A 95 0.81 3.03 -16.47
N ILE A 96 -0.17 2.17 -16.23
CA ILE A 96 0.05 0.82 -15.70
C ILE A 96 0.31 -0.12 -16.87
N SER A 97 1.53 -0.65 -16.97
CA SER A 97 1.89 -1.64 -17.98
C SER A 97 1.21 -2.99 -17.71
N THR A 98 1.15 -3.85 -18.73
CA THR A 98 0.66 -5.23 -18.58
C THR A 98 1.49 -6.04 -17.58
N VAL A 99 2.81 -5.79 -17.52
CA VAL A 99 3.73 -6.44 -16.57
C VAL A 99 3.38 -6.02 -15.16
N LYS A 100 3.26 -4.71 -14.90
CA LYS A 100 2.87 -4.16 -13.60
C LYS A 100 1.50 -4.71 -13.16
N HIS A 101 0.52 -4.72 -14.06
CA HIS A 101 -0.82 -5.26 -13.75
C HIS A 101 -0.75 -6.74 -13.34
N SER A 102 0.04 -7.55 -14.04
CA SER A 102 0.21 -8.97 -13.72
C SER A 102 0.90 -9.18 -12.37
N LEU A 103 1.93 -8.40 -12.07
CA LEU A 103 2.64 -8.45 -10.79
C LEU A 103 1.71 -8.07 -9.63
N VAL A 104 0.99 -6.95 -9.74
CA VAL A 104 0.02 -6.52 -8.71
C VAL A 104 -1.04 -7.58 -8.47
N THR A 105 -1.59 -8.17 -9.54
CA THR A 105 -2.60 -9.23 -9.45
C THR A 105 -2.07 -10.46 -8.70
N ALA A 106 -0.85 -10.90 -9.00
CA ALA A 106 -0.22 -12.04 -8.33
C ALA A 106 0.04 -11.76 -6.85
N ILE A 107 0.54 -10.57 -6.51
CA ILE A 107 0.78 -10.14 -5.13
C ILE A 107 -0.54 -10.08 -4.36
N MET A 108 -1.57 -9.45 -4.93
CA MET A 108 -2.88 -9.31 -4.30
C MET A 108 -3.57 -10.65 -4.10
N THR A 109 -3.36 -11.63 -4.99
CA THR A 109 -3.88 -12.99 -4.80
C THR A 109 -3.37 -13.61 -3.50
N LEU A 110 -2.06 -13.46 -3.20
CA LEU A 110 -1.48 -13.95 -1.95
C LEU A 110 -1.92 -13.12 -0.75
N TYR A 111 -1.91 -11.79 -0.88
CA TYR A 111 -2.31 -10.87 0.18
C TYR A 111 -3.76 -11.10 0.65
N MET A 112 -4.70 -11.17 -0.30
CA MET A 112 -6.12 -11.36 0.00
C MET A 112 -6.40 -12.76 0.56
N LYS A 113 -5.68 -13.79 0.10
CA LYS A 113 -5.77 -15.11 0.72
C LYS A 113 -5.41 -15.04 2.20
N TRP A 114 -4.31 -14.36 2.54
CA TRP A 114 -3.90 -14.21 3.94
C TRP A 114 -4.88 -13.39 4.78
N GLU A 115 -5.43 -12.29 4.25
CA GLU A 115 -6.50 -11.52 4.90
C GLU A 115 -7.73 -12.39 5.22
N LEU A 116 -8.18 -13.17 4.23
CA LEU A 116 -9.34 -14.06 4.40
C LEU A 116 -9.06 -15.22 5.36
N ASP A 117 -7.85 -15.78 5.34
CA ASP A 117 -7.43 -16.81 6.30
C ASP A 117 -7.45 -16.25 7.73
N ILE A 118 -6.98 -15.01 7.94
CA ILE A 118 -7.04 -14.32 9.24
C ILE A 118 -8.49 -14.14 9.70
N GLN A 119 -9.41 -13.74 8.82
CA GLN A 119 -10.84 -13.62 9.18
C GLN A 119 -11.47 -14.96 9.56
N ARG A 120 -11.09 -16.05 8.90
CA ARG A 120 -11.59 -17.38 9.24
C ARG A 120 -11.08 -17.83 10.62
N GLU A 121 -9.82 -17.52 10.94
CA GLU A 121 -9.22 -17.81 12.23
C GLU A 121 -9.77 -16.92 13.35
N ILE A 122 -9.97 -15.62 13.07
CA ILE A 122 -10.36 -14.59 14.04
C ILE A 122 -11.45 -13.70 13.40
N PRO A 123 -12.73 -14.10 13.47
CA PRO A 123 -13.82 -13.35 12.86
C PRO A 123 -13.90 -11.89 13.34
N GLY A 124 -13.86 -10.95 12.38
CA GLY A 124 -14.00 -9.52 12.64
C GLY A 124 -12.69 -8.78 12.96
N PHE A 125 -11.54 -9.46 12.92
CA PHE A 125 -10.23 -8.86 13.16
C PHE A 125 -9.92 -7.73 12.15
N ASP A 126 -9.56 -6.53 12.62
CA ASP A 126 -9.31 -5.30 11.83
C ASP A 126 -10.40 -4.86 10.80
N THR A 127 -11.54 -5.53 10.73
CA THR A 127 -12.62 -5.20 9.77
C THR A 127 -13.41 -3.93 10.11
N LYS A 128 -13.21 -3.36 11.30
CA LYS A 128 -13.92 -2.15 11.75
C LYS A 128 -13.49 -0.89 11.00
N HIS A 129 -12.27 -0.89 10.46
CA HIS A 129 -11.71 0.27 9.76
C HIS A 129 -12.04 0.24 8.27
N ARG A 130 -11.97 -0.95 7.64
CA ARG A 130 -12.21 -1.14 6.20
C ARG A 130 -12.83 -2.51 5.92
N PRO A 131 -13.76 -2.61 4.96
CA PRO A 131 -14.15 -3.91 4.41
C PRO A 131 -12.97 -4.55 3.68
N ILE A 132 -12.99 -5.87 3.49
CA ILE A 132 -11.86 -6.59 2.88
C ILE A 132 -11.89 -6.50 1.36
N GLU A 133 -13.01 -6.91 0.75
CA GLU A 133 -13.16 -7.04 -0.70
C GLU A 133 -13.70 -5.77 -1.36
N ALA A 134 -13.29 -5.53 -2.61
CA ALA A 134 -13.64 -4.34 -3.38
C ALA A 134 -15.14 -4.21 -3.67
N ILE A 135 -15.89 -5.31 -3.74
CA ILE A 135 -17.36 -5.30 -3.90
C ILE A 135 -18.07 -4.56 -2.76
N ASN A 136 -17.40 -4.42 -1.61
CA ASN A 136 -17.91 -3.73 -0.44
C ASN A 136 -17.38 -2.29 -0.30
N ASN A 137 -16.74 -1.73 -1.33
CA ASN A 137 -16.40 -0.32 -1.36
C ASN A 137 -17.65 0.55 -1.22
N SER A 138 -17.52 1.68 -0.53
CA SER A 138 -18.56 2.71 -0.43
C SER A 138 -17.93 4.10 -0.53
N GLN A 139 -18.78 5.12 -0.69
CA GLN A 139 -18.33 6.52 -0.72
C GLN A 139 -17.52 6.92 0.52
N THR A 140 -17.75 6.27 1.66
CA THR A 140 -17.08 6.59 2.94
C THR A 140 -16.04 5.55 3.36
N HIS A 141 -16.01 4.36 2.74
CA HIS A 141 -15.09 3.29 3.10
C HIS A 141 -14.47 2.64 1.86
N THR A 142 -13.14 2.77 1.76
CA THR A 142 -12.34 1.99 0.81
C THR A 142 -11.94 0.66 1.43
N SER A 143 -12.11 -0.43 0.67
CA SER A 143 -11.69 -1.78 1.03
C SER A 143 -10.17 -1.96 1.12
N VAL A 144 -9.74 -3.01 1.82
CA VAL A 144 -8.33 -3.47 1.86
C VAL A 144 -7.83 -3.74 0.45
N GLU A 145 -8.62 -4.49 -0.36
CA GLU A 145 -8.24 -4.84 -1.73
C GLU A 145 -7.96 -3.60 -2.58
N THR A 146 -8.82 -2.59 -2.54
CA THR A 146 -8.65 -1.36 -3.32
C THR A 146 -7.49 -0.51 -2.80
N TYR A 147 -7.36 -0.38 -1.48
CA TYR A 147 -6.28 0.40 -0.87
C TYR A 147 -4.91 -0.20 -1.20
N MET A 148 -4.77 -1.52 -1.05
CA MET A 148 -3.53 -2.24 -1.31
C MET A 148 -3.21 -2.33 -2.80
N THR A 149 -4.21 -2.48 -3.66
CA THR A 149 -4.01 -2.39 -5.12
C THR A 149 -3.42 -1.05 -5.53
N GLY A 150 -3.98 0.06 -5.04
CA GLY A 150 -3.47 1.40 -5.32
C GLY A 150 -2.06 1.64 -4.76
N GLU A 151 -1.79 1.13 -3.55
CA GLU A 151 -0.45 1.18 -2.94
C GLU A 151 0.57 0.49 -3.85
N LEU A 152 0.31 -0.75 -4.26
CA LEU A 152 1.22 -1.52 -5.12
C LEU A 152 1.37 -0.91 -6.51
N GLN A 153 0.29 -0.39 -7.12
CA GLN A 153 0.36 0.26 -8.44
C GLN A 153 1.28 1.48 -8.48
N SER A 154 1.47 2.15 -7.33
CA SER A 154 2.38 3.29 -7.18
C SER A 154 3.87 2.91 -7.22
N TYR A 155 4.21 1.63 -7.03
CA TYR A 155 5.59 1.16 -6.97
C TYR A 155 6.16 0.88 -8.37
N SER A 156 7.49 0.77 -8.48
CA SER A 156 8.12 0.28 -9.71
C SER A 156 7.89 -1.22 -9.92
N GLU A 157 8.06 -1.68 -11.16
CA GLU A 157 8.00 -3.11 -11.49
C GLU A 157 9.06 -3.91 -10.71
N VAL A 158 10.27 -3.35 -10.53
CA VAL A 158 11.36 -3.98 -9.75
C VAL A 158 10.95 -4.18 -8.29
N THR A 159 10.32 -3.17 -7.67
CA THR A 159 9.79 -3.31 -6.30
C THR A 159 8.70 -4.36 -6.22
N LEU A 160 7.81 -4.43 -7.21
CA LEU A 160 6.76 -5.44 -7.26
C LEU A 160 7.31 -6.86 -7.46
N GLU A 161 8.33 -7.04 -8.29
CA GLU A 161 9.04 -8.32 -8.44
C GLU A 161 9.65 -8.78 -7.10
N ASN A 162 10.31 -7.86 -6.38
CA ASN A 162 10.87 -8.15 -5.06
C ASN A 162 9.78 -8.50 -4.04
N ILE A 163 8.63 -7.81 -4.07
CA ILE A 163 7.48 -8.12 -3.20
C ILE A 163 6.93 -9.51 -3.51
N LEU A 164 6.74 -9.83 -4.80
CA LEU A 164 6.23 -11.14 -5.21
C LEU A 164 7.19 -12.25 -4.79
N ALA A 165 8.49 -12.08 -4.99
CA ALA A 165 9.50 -13.04 -4.55
C ALA A 165 9.47 -13.24 -3.02
N HIS A 166 9.35 -12.15 -2.25
CA HIS A 166 9.20 -12.19 -0.79
C HIS A 166 7.94 -12.95 -0.37
N PHE A 167 6.79 -12.64 -0.97
CA PHE A 167 5.51 -13.28 -0.64
C PHE A 167 5.48 -14.77 -1.01
N LEU A 168 6.06 -15.16 -2.15
CA LEU A 168 6.20 -16.56 -2.52
C LEU A 168 7.07 -17.32 -1.51
N GLN A 169 8.15 -16.71 -1.04
CA GLN A 169 9.01 -17.30 -0.01
C GLN A 169 8.28 -17.43 1.34
N CYS A 170 7.52 -16.43 1.77
CA CYS A 170 6.67 -16.51 2.96
C CYS A 170 5.63 -17.63 2.83
N SER A 171 4.92 -17.70 1.70
CA SER A 171 3.94 -18.75 1.44
C SER A 171 4.57 -20.15 1.47
N LYS A 172 5.77 -20.32 0.91
CA LYS A 172 6.50 -21.59 0.93
C LYS A 172 6.86 -22.03 2.36
N ASN A 173 7.15 -21.07 3.23
CA ASN A 173 7.55 -21.31 4.62
C ASN A 173 6.36 -21.34 5.59
N GLY A 174 5.11 -21.20 5.11
CA GLY A 174 3.93 -21.13 5.98
C GLY A 174 3.84 -19.86 6.83
N ILE A 175 4.53 -18.79 6.42
CA ILE A 175 4.52 -17.49 7.10
C ILE A 175 3.44 -16.61 6.48
N ASN A 176 2.60 -16.00 7.32
CA ASN A 176 1.62 -15.00 6.93
C ASN A 176 2.14 -13.60 7.33
N PRO A 177 2.79 -12.85 6.42
CA PRO A 177 3.34 -11.54 6.74
C PRO A 177 2.25 -10.48 7.03
N VAL A 178 1.04 -10.67 6.49
CA VAL A 178 -0.11 -9.78 6.75
C VAL A 178 -0.54 -9.90 8.21
N LYS A 179 -0.54 -11.11 8.78
CA LYS A 179 -0.85 -11.31 10.21
C LYS A 179 0.15 -10.59 11.13
N GLU A 180 1.44 -10.63 10.78
CA GLU A 180 2.48 -9.90 11.51
C GLU A 180 2.26 -8.38 11.43
N TYR A 181 1.95 -7.87 10.24
CA TYR A 181 1.59 -6.47 10.01
C TYR A 181 0.40 -6.03 10.87
N LEU A 182 -0.71 -6.77 10.82
CA LEU A 182 -1.92 -6.40 11.55
C LEU A 182 -1.72 -6.49 13.07
N ASN A 183 -0.96 -7.48 13.56
CA ASN A 183 -0.60 -7.54 14.98
C ASN A 183 0.23 -6.32 15.41
N ALA A 184 1.20 -5.91 14.59
CA ALA A 184 2.02 -4.73 14.87
C ALA A 184 1.23 -3.41 14.85
N LEU A 185 0.11 -3.33 14.12
CA LEU A 185 -0.79 -2.17 14.15
C LEU A 185 -1.58 -2.03 15.46
N HIS A 186 -1.83 -3.16 16.14
CA HIS A 186 -2.61 -3.20 17.38
C HIS A 186 -1.76 -3.31 18.65
N SER A 187 -0.43 -3.27 18.51
CA SER A 187 0.55 -3.33 19.60
C SER A 187 0.79 -1.96 20.24
#